data_AF-A0A813DRF5-F1
#
_entry.id   AF-A0A813DRF5-F1
#
_cell.length_a   1.000
_cell.length_b   1.000
_cell.length_c   1.000
_cell.angle_alpha   90.00
_cell.angle_beta   90.00
_cell.angle_gamma   90.00
#
_symmetry.space_group_name_H-M   'P 1'
#
loop_
_entity.id
_entity.type
_entity.pdbx_description
1 polymer ?
#
loop_
_entity_poly.entity_id
_entity_poly.type
_entity_poly.pdbx_seq_one_letter_code
_entity_poly.pdbx_strand_id
1 'polypeptide(L)'
;SGTKFNLLLKCSEDFTMTHFYVSGPGPRCTEPIRSGLVWVTDQPPDVEGLKKYDSMSSEELMEIVKGLRTYSSSEEAGSVPDPCVYFTTDPTSREAEVELPNWKEGRYVAVKFLDTHKDQ
;
A
#
# COMPACT_ATOMS: atom_id res chain seq x y z
N SER A 1 5.78 -9.83 15.28
CA SER A 1 5.10 -9.03 14.24
C SER A 1 5.32 -9.70 12.92
N GLY A 2 4.47 -9.46 11.92
CA GLY A 2 4.67 -10.09 10.63
C GLY A 2 5.93 -9.69 9.88
N THR A 3 6.33 -10.51 8.90
CA THR A 3 7.30 -10.08 7.88
C THR A 3 6.67 -8.93 7.08
N LYS A 4 7.50 -7.99 6.64
CA LYS A 4 7.07 -6.83 5.86
C LYS A 4 7.75 -6.89 4.52
N PHE A 5 6.99 -6.68 3.44
CA PHE A 5 7.53 -6.66 2.10
C PHE A 5 6.85 -5.62 1.24
N ASN A 6 7.57 -5.14 0.22
CA ASN A 6 7.06 -4.19 -0.75
C ASN A 6 6.92 -4.90 -2.11
N LEU A 7 5.73 -4.81 -2.70
CA LEU A 7 5.48 -5.18 -4.09
C LEU A 7 5.47 -3.89 -4.92
N LEU A 8 6.28 -3.85 -5.98
CA LEU A 8 6.36 -2.70 -6.89
C LEU A 8 5.99 -3.15 -8.29
N LEU A 9 4.98 -2.50 -8.86
CA LEU A 9 4.52 -2.74 -10.22
C LEU A 9 4.75 -1.47 -11.04
N LYS A 10 5.31 -1.64 -12.24
CA LYS A 10 5.46 -0.57 -13.22
C LYS A 10 4.62 -0.91 -14.43
N CYS A 11 3.74 0.01 -14.83
CA CYS A 11 3.02 -0.08 -16.09
C CYS A 11 3.88 0.46 -17.23
N SER A 12 3.69 -0.07 -18.44
CA SER A 12 4.33 0.44 -19.65
C SER A 12 3.82 1.81 -20.07
N GLU A 13 2.58 2.12 -19.70
CA GLU A 13 1.85 3.34 -20.03
C GLU A 13 1.20 3.92 -18.76
N ASP A 14 0.81 5.18 -18.81
CA ASP A 14 0.07 5.81 -17.72
C ASP A 14 -1.32 5.19 -17.59
N PHE A 15 -1.81 5.07 -16.36
CA PHE A 15 -3.09 4.45 -16.08
C PHE A 15 -3.90 5.26 -15.07
N THR A 16 -5.20 5.03 -15.07
CA THR A 16 -6.11 5.43 -13.99
C THR A 16 -6.55 4.18 -13.24
N MET A 17 -6.30 4.14 -11.93
CA MET A 17 -6.70 3.05 -11.05
C MET A 17 -7.90 3.47 -10.21
N THR A 18 -8.82 2.53 -10.07
CA THR A 18 -10.01 2.65 -9.20
C THR A 18 -10.09 1.51 -8.20
N HIS A 19 -9.60 0.35 -8.61
CA HIS A 19 -9.70 -0.92 -7.90
C HIS A 19 -8.37 -1.64 -8.06
N PHE A 20 -7.94 -2.30 -7.00
CA PHE A 20 -6.72 -3.08 -6.97
C PHE A 20 -7.01 -4.43 -6.32
N TYR A 21 -6.59 -5.50 -6.97
CA TYR A 21 -6.70 -6.85 -6.45
C TYR A 21 -5.30 -7.46 -6.34
N VAL A 22 -4.95 -7.94 -5.15
CA VAL A 22 -3.74 -8.73 -4.96
C VAL A 22 -4.08 -10.08 -4.35
N SER A 23 -3.69 -11.13 -5.05
CA SER A 23 -3.66 -12.50 -4.53
C SER A 23 -2.22 -12.88 -4.27
N GLY A 24 -1.95 -13.51 -3.12
CA GLY A 24 -0.67 -14.16 -2.87
C GLY A 24 -0.35 -15.16 -4.00
N PRO A 25 0.92 -15.31 -4.43
CA PRO A 25 1.28 -16.21 -5.53
C PRO A 25 1.09 -17.69 -5.17
N GLY A 26 -0.14 -18.18 -5.27
CA GLY A 26 -0.52 -19.59 -5.17
C GLY A 26 0.15 -20.33 -4.01
N PRO A 27 0.55 -21.61 -4.16
CA PRO A 27 1.15 -22.40 -3.09
C PRO A 27 2.53 -21.90 -2.62
N ARG A 28 3.08 -20.82 -3.20
CA ARG A 28 4.37 -20.22 -2.81
C ARG A 28 4.21 -19.01 -1.87
N CYS A 29 2.99 -18.49 -1.72
CA CYS A 29 2.65 -17.53 -0.67
C CYS A 29 1.42 -18.09 0.06
N THR A 30 1.71 -18.96 1.02
CA THR A 30 0.72 -19.70 1.81
C THR A 30 0.08 -18.85 2.91
N GLU A 31 0.59 -17.65 3.13
CA GLU A 31 0.35 -16.86 4.33
C GLU A 31 -0.79 -15.86 4.15
N PRO A 32 -1.59 -15.62 5.21
CA PRO A 32 -2.61 -14.59 5.17
C PRO A 32 -2.01 -13.18 5.05
N ILE A 33 -2.57 -12.40 4.14
CA ILE A 33 -2.38 -10.95 4.12
C ILE A 33 -3.34 -10.40 5.17
N ARG A 34 -2.89 -9.49 6.05
CA ARG A 34 -3.75 -8.88 7.07
C ARG A 34 -3.95 -7.40 6.90
N SER A 35 -2.90 -6.69 6.50
CA SER A 35 -2.97 -5.26 6.26
C SER A 35 -1.85 -4.79 5.35
N GLY A 36 -2.10 -3.66 4.71
CA GLY A 36 -1.11 -3.01 3.89
C GLY A 36 -1.50 -1.61 3.48
N LEU A 37 -0.57 -0.98 2.79
CA LEU A 37 -0.68 0.36 2.23
C LEU A 37 -0.49 0.30 0.72
N VAL A 38 -1.21 1.16 0.00
CA VAL A 38 -1.13 1.27 -1.45
C VAL A 38 -0.73 2.69 -1.83
N TRP A 39 0.18 2.80 -2.80
CA TRP A 39 0.53 4.04 -3.48
C TRP A 39 0.31 3.90 -4.97
N VAL A 40 -0.11 4.99 -5.60
CA VAL A 40 -0.14 5.17 -7.04
C VAL A 40 0.67 6.43 -7.34
N THR A 41 1.72 6.30 -8.15
CA THR A 41 2.69 7.38 -8.37
C THR A 41 3.11 7.47 -9.84
N ASP A 42 3.45 8.66 -10.31
CA ASP A 42 4.00 8.87 -11.66
C ASP A 42 5.49 8.52 -11.76
N GLN A 43 6.21 8.67 -10.65
CA GLN A 43 7.63 8.38 -10.53
C GLN A 43 7.87 7.07 -9.76
N PRO A 44 9.03 6.41 -9.97
CA PRO A 44 9.41 5.24 -9.17
C PRO A 44 9.34 5.57 -7.67
N PRO A 45 8.66 4.72 -6.87
CA PRO A 45 8.54 4.96 -5.43
C PRO A 45 9.88 4.74 -4.71
N ASP A 46 10.19 5.61 -3.74
CA ASP A 46 11.35 5.43 -2.85
C ASP A 46 11.05 4.38 -1.78
N VAL A 47 11.55 3.17 -2.01
CA VAL A 47 11.35 1.99 -1.16
C VAL A 47 11.94 2.17 0.23
N GLU A 48 13.05 2.89 0.36
CA GLU A 48 13.69 3.11 1.65
C GLU A 48 12.84 4.07 2.49
N GLY A 49 12.31 5.13 1.90
CA GLY A 49 11.37 6.02 2.56
C GLY A 49 10.07 5.34 2.99
N LEU A 50 9.63 4.27 2.31
CA LEU A 50 8.47 3.46 2.74
C LEU A 50 8.69 2.75 4.08
N LYS A 51 9.92 2.63 4.58
CA LYS A 51 10.20 2.04 5.91
C LYS A 51 9.67 2.89 7.05
N LYS A 52 9.41 4.19 6.84
CA LYS A 52 8.82 5.08 7.86
C LYS A 52 7.47 4.56 8.39
N TYR A 53 6.73 3.81 7.57
CA TYR A 53 5.43 3.23 7.91
C TYR A 53 5.52 1.89 8.67
N ASP A 54 6.70 1.30 8.82
CA ASP A 54 6.83 -0.03 9.41
C ASP A 54 6.42 -0.06 10.88
N SER A 55 6.69 1.00 11.63
CA SER A 55 6.47 1.02 13.09
C SER A 55 5.21 1.77 13.50
N MET A 56 4.42 2.23 12.54
CA MET A 56 3.19 2.98 12.80
C MET A 56 2.05 2.03 13.18
N SER A 57 1.24 2.47 14.13
CA SER A 57 -0.02 1.83 14.51
C SER A 57 -1.06 1.95 13.40
N SER A 58 -2.07 1.07 13.44
CA SER A 58 -3.19 1.13 12.49
C SER A 58 -3.91 2.47 12.55
N GLU A 59 -4.03 3.06 13.73
CA GLU A 59 -4.63 4.37 13.96
C GLU A 59 -3.85 5.48 13.24
N GLU A 60 -2.52 5.54 13.44
CA GLU A 60 -1.65 6.52 12.76
C GLU A 60 -1.71 6.37 11.23
N LEU A 61 -1.71 5.13 10.73
CA LEU A 61 -1.80 4.85 9.30
C LEU A 61 -3.13 5.28 8.70
N MET A 62 -4.24 5.04 9.41
CA MET A 62 -5.56 5.51 8.99
C MET A 62 -5.63 7.04 8.97
N GLU A 63 -5.00 7.72 9.94
CA GLU A 63 -4.95 9.18 9.99
C GLU A 63 -4.20 9.77 8.79
N ILE A 64 -3.07 9.18 8.41
CA ILE A 64 -2.30 9.61 7.22
C ILE A 64 -3.16 9.50 5.95
N VAL A 65 -3.82 8.36 5.75
CA VAL A 65 -4.66 8.12 4.56
C VAL A 65 -5.91 9.03 4.55
N LYS A 66 -6.48 9.31 5.73
CA LYS A 66 -7.63 10.23 5.86
C LYS A 66 -7.22 11.70 5.68
N GLY A 67 -6.04 12.09 6.17
CA GLY A 67 -5.49 13.44 6.03
C GLY A 67 -5.41 13.88 4.58
N LEU A 68 -5.04 12.96 3.68
CA LEU A 68 -5.04 13.17 2.22
C LEU A 68 -6.41 13.48 1.61
N ARG A 69 -7.52 13.01 2.21
CA ARG A 69 -8.87 13.38 1.75
C ARG A 69 -9.22 14.82 2.07
N THR A 70 -8.48 15.45 2.99
CA THR A 70 -8.81 16.76 3.56
C THR A 70 -7.82 17.84 3.13
N TYR A 71 -6.56 17.48 2.87
CA TYR A 71 -5.51 18.38 2.42
C TYR A 71 -4.83 17.84 1.17
N SER A 72 -5.33 18.21 0.00
CA SER A 72 -4.60 18.07 -1.27
C SER A 72 -3.69 19.28 -1.46
N SER A 73 -2.57 19.37 -0.75
CA SER A 73 -1.42 20.24 -1.11
C SER A 73 -0.34 20.24 -0.03
N SER A 74 0.74 19.49 -0.26
CA SER A 74 2.12 19.97 -0.05
C SER A 74 3.07 18.88 -0.53
N GLU A 75 3.41 18.93 -1.82
CA GLU A 75 4.59 18.22 -2.33
C GLU A 75 5.83 18.92 -1.78
N GLU A 76 6.30 18.52 -0.60
CA GLU A 76 7.68 18.79 -0.25
C GLU A 76 8.55 17.95 -1.20
N ALA A 77 9.25 18.64 -2.11
CA ALA A 77 10.15 18.05 -3.07
C ALA A 77 11.17 17.15 -2.37
N GLY A 78 10.99 15.83 -2.49
CA GLY A 78 11.87 14.82 -1.89
C GLY A 78 11.24 13.95 -0.80
N SER A 79 9.99 14.20 -0.40
CA SER A 79 9.25 13.30 0.51
C SER A 79 8.50 12.22 -0.28
N VAL A 80 8.52 10.98 0.23
CA VAL A 80 7.71 9.89 -0.34
C VAL A 80 6.24 10.27 -0.24
N PRO A 81 5.47 10.25 -1.35
CA PRO A 81 4.05 10.58 -1.32
C PRO A 81 3.33 9.68 -0.33
N ASP A 82 2.34 10.23 0.36
CA ASP A 82 1.58 9.45 1.34
C ASP A 82 0.70 8.39 0.65
N PRO A 83 0.44 7.25 1.32
CA PRO A 83 -0.35 6.17 0.79
C PRO A 83 -1.77 6.61 0.48
N CYS A 84 -2.30 6.22 -0.67
CA CYS A 84 -3.69 6.53 -1.03
C CYS A 84 -4.70 5.64 -0.32
N VAL A 85 -4.31 4.44 0.14
CA VAL A 85 -5.16 3.51 0.87
C VAL A 85 -4.39 2.76 1.94
N TYR A 86 -5.03 2.57 3.10
CA TYR A 86 -4.73 1.55 4.08
C TYR A 86 -5.85 0.52 4.04
N PHE A 87 -5.50 -0.76 3.89
CA PHE A 87 -6.48 -1.85 3.86
C PHE A 87 -6.20 -2.86 4.97
N THR A 88 -7.26 -3.53 5.38
CA THR A 88 -7.23 -4.69 6.27
C THR A 88 -8.04 -5.80 5.63
N THR A 89 -7.63 -7.03 5.85
CA THR A 89 -8.26 -8.24 5.33
C THR A 89 -8.59 -9.20 6.46
N ASP A 90 -9.42 -10.21 6.18
CA ASP A 90 -9.69 -11.26 7.15
C ASP A 90 -8.39 -11.96 7.58
N PRO A 91 -8.24 -12.36 8.85
CA PRO A 91 -6.99 -12.96 9.36
C PRO A 91 -6.50 -14.21 8.63
N THR A 92 -7.38 -14.85 7.85
CA THR A 92 -7.11 -16.06 7.06
C THR A 92 -7.08 -15.79 5.55
N SER A 93 -7.40 -14.58 5.11
CA SER A 93 -7.46 -14.26 3.69
C SER A 93 -6.07 -14.22 3.08
N ARG A 94 -5.93 -14.77 1.88
CA ARG A 94 -4.72 -14.70 1.05
C ARG A 94 -4.82 -13.67 -0.06
N GLU A 95 -5.90 -12.92 -0.04
CA GLU A 95 -6.32 -12.02 -1.10
C GLU A 95 -6.76 -10.72 -0.45
N ALA A 96 -6.42 -9.62 -1.11
CA ALA A 96 -6.91 -8.30 -0.75
C ALA A 96 -7.52 -7.66 -2.00
N GLU A 97 -8.81 -7.38 -1.91
CA GLU A 97 -9.52 -6.52 -2.85
C GLU A 97 -9.64 -5.14 -2.22
N VAL A 98 -9.14 -4.13 -2.92
CA VAL A 98 -8.98 -2.77 -2.40
C VAL A 98 -9.61 -1.80 -3.38
N GLU A 99 -10.69 -1.16 -2.96
CA GLU A 99 -11.30 -0.04 -3.67
C GLU A 99 -10.62 1.27 -3.27
N LEU A 100 -10.22 2.08 -4.26
CA LEU A 100 -9.66 3.39 -4.00
C LEU A 100 -10.80 4.39 -3.77
N PRO A 101 -10.70 5.28 -2.77
CA PRO A 101 -11.76 6.24 -2.48
C PRO A 101 -11.96 7.29 -3.57
N ASN A 102 -10.94 7.52 -4.40
CA ASN A 102 -10.97 8.38 -5.58
C ASN A 102 -10.12 7.72 -6.66
N TRP A 103 -10.39 8.05 -7.93
CA TRP A 103 -9.53 7.64 -9.04
C TRP A 103 -8.13 8.19 -8.85
N LYS A 104 -7.12 7.36 -9.12
CA LYS A 104 -5.71 7.73 -9.02
C LYS A 104 -5.02 7.50 -10.35
N GLU A 105 -4.36 8.54 -10.85
CA GLU A 105 -3.52 8.46 -12.03
C GLU A 105 -2.09 8.15 -11.62
N GLY A 106 -1.39 7.34 -12.42
CA GLY A 106 -0.01 6.97 -12.14
C GLY A 106 0.61 6.09 -13.21
N ARG A 107 1.87 5.75 -12.98
CA ARG A 107 2.63 4.77 -13.78
C ARG A 107 3.18 3.62 -12.92
N TYR A 108 3.25 3.83 -11.61
CA TYR A 108 3.73 2.86 -10.65
C TYR A 108 2.66 2.58 -9.59
N VAL A 109 2.59 1.33 -9.16
CA VAL A 109 1.86 0.92 -7.95
C VAL A 109 2.87 0.37 -6.96
N ALA A 110 2.87 0.89 -5.74
CA ALA A 110 3.57 0.28 -4.63
C ALA A 110 2.55 -0.30 -3.65
N VAL A 111 2.80 -1.51 -3.16
CA VAL A 111 2.03 -2.12 -2.08
C VAL A 111 2.99 -2.53 -0.98
N LYS A 112 2.80 -1.99 0.22
CA LYS A 112 3.56 -2.37 1.41
C LYS A 112 2.68 -3.23 2.29
N PHE A 113 3.06 -4.48 2.47
CA PHE A 113 2.39 -5.38 3.39
C PHE A 113 3.01 -5.20 4.78
N LEU A 114 2.17 -4.81 5.74
CA LEU A 114 2.61 -4.37 7.07
C LEU A 114 2.58 -5.49 8.12
N ASP A 115 1.67 -6.44 7.95
CA ASP A 115 1.59 -7.63 8.80
C ASP A 115 1.35 -8.88 7.95
N THR A 116 2.39 -9.70 7.77
CA THR A 116 2.29 -11.02 7.12
C THR A 116 2.81 -12.19 7.97
N HIS A 117 2.72 -12.13 9.30
CA HIS A 117 3.13 -13.23 10.21
C HIS A 117 2.67 -12.95 11.66
N LYS A 118 2.57 -14.01 12.49
CA LYS A 118 3.26 -14.03 13.79
C LYS A 118 4.37 -15.05 13.59
N ASP A 119 5.63 -14.74 13.93
CA ASP A 119 6.64 -15.78 14.08
C ASP A 119 6.09 -16.84 15.04
N GLN A 120 6.10 -18.11 14.61
CA GLN A 120 5.99 -19.25 15.53
C GLN A 120 7.35 -19.52 16.15
#